data_AF-A0A2S0L8S4-F1
#
_entry.id   AF-A0A2S0L8S4-F1
#
_cell.length_a   1.000
_cell.length_b   1.000
_cell.length_c   1.000
_cell.angle_alpha   90.00
_cell.angle_beta   90.00
_cell.angle_gamma   90.00
#
_symmetry.space_group_name_H-M   'P 1'
#
loop_
_entity.id
_entity.type
_entity.pdbx_description
1 polymer ?
#
loop_
_entity_poly.entity_id
_entity_poly.type
_entity_poly.pdbx_seq_one_letter_code
_entity_poly.pdbx_strand_id
1 'polypeptide(L)'
;MTTTFNFELFKKRLNLFLEKIEDLGGETDPLTIEKPATEEEIKAVEAKLGYTLPPHFREVLLENTAHLEFGWDIDDIIDEEDISLPDKLAEIFRGKLLFGLDLLLGYEEDRQDWEGDAYPNSDKEYDRVWHNKMSFFQVGNGDYIAIELEPENYGKVVYLSHDGSENHGLYIADNFKEFLMNYAAVGCTGGEDWQWEPFYTKDKGIDPTSKNTKTWYKVLGINPKELEG
;
A
#
# COMPACT_ATOMS: atom_id res chain seq x y z
N MET A 1 17.80 7.69 -6.30
CA MET A 1 17.60 7.05 -7.62
C MET A 1 16.12 6.76 -7.69
N THR A 2 15.41 7.36 -8.64
CA THR A 2 14.03 6.97 -8.97
C THR A 2 14.09 5.53 -9.49
N THR A 3 13.59 4.58 -8.72
CA THR A 3 13.55 3.18 -9.13
C THR A 3 12.57 3.05 -10.28
N THR A 4 13.05 2.67 -11.48
CA THR A 4 12.17 2.29 -12.59
C THR A 4 11.28 1.13 -12.16
N PHE A 5 9.99 1.22 -12.43
CA PHE A 5 9.05 0.15 -12.14
C PHE A 5 9.46 -1.15 -12.85
N ASN A 6 9.56 -2.24 -12.09
CA ASN A 6 9.90 -3.56 -12.59
C ASN A 6 8.99 -4.59 -11.92
N PHE A 7 7.99 -5.06 -12.67
CA PHE A 7 6.98 -5.98 -12.14
C PHE A 7 7.54 -7.35 -11.74
N GLU A 8 8.56 -7.85 -12.45
CA GLU A 8 9.21 -9.12 -12.08
C GLU A 8 9.98 -8.99 -10.78
N LEU A 9 10.69 -7.87 -10.58
CA LEU A 9 11.36 -7.59 -9.31
C LEU A 9 10.35 -7.40 -8.17
N PHE A 10 9.25 -6.70 -8.42
CA PHE A 10 8.15 -6.55 -7.47
C PHE A 10 7.60 -7.91 -7.03
N LYS A 11 7.24 -8.79 -7.98
CA LYS A 11 6.79 -10.17 -7.68
C LYS A 11 7.82 -10.98 -6.92
N LYS A 12 9.10 -10.88 -7.30
CA LYS A 12 10.20 -11.55 -6.61
C LYS A 12 10.24 -11.16 -5.13
N ARG A 13 10.09 -9.86 -4.83
CA ARG A 13 10.09 -9.35 -3.45
C ARG A 13 8.90 -9.90 -2.67
N LEU A 14 7.69 -9.84 -3.23
CA LEU A 14 6.50 -10.38 -2.57
C LEU A 14 6.68 -11.86 -2.21
N ASN A 15 7.10 -12.69 -3.17
CA ASN A 15 7.34 -14.12 -2.91
C ASN A 15 8.43 -14.36 -1.86
N LEU A 16 9.53 -13.57 -1.89
CA LEU A 16 10.58 -13.69 -0.88
C LEU A 16 10.06 -13.37 0.52
N PHE A 17 9.20 -12.36 0.66
CA PHE A 17 8.59 -12.05 1.95
C PHE A 17 7.67 -13.18 2.44
N LEU A 18 6.82 -13.75 1.57
CA LEU A 18 5.99 -14.91 1.96
C LEU A 18 6.86 -16.08 2.43
N GLU A 19 7.91 -16.42 1.66
CA GLU A 19 8.85 -17.49 2.04
C GLU A 19 9.49 -17.24 3.42
N LYS A 20 9.91 -15.99 3.69
CA LYS A 20 10.59 -15.66 4.95
C LYS A 20 9.64 -15.56 6.13
N ILE A 21 8.37 -15.22 5.90
CA ILE A 21 7.35 -15.29 6.94
C ILE A 21 7.01 -16.75 7.25
N GLU A 22 6.86 -17.62 6.25
CA GLU A 22 6.67 -19.05 6.45
C GLU A 22 7.86 -19.69 7.19
N ASP A 23 9.10 -19.35 6.82
CA ASP A 23 10.33 -19.80 7.51
C ASP A 23 10.37 -19.35 8.98
N LEU A 24 9.74 -18.22 9.30
CA LEU A 24 9.62 -17.70 10.67
C LEU A 24 8.51 -18.41 11.46
N GLY A 25 7.65 -19.18 10.81
CA GLY A 25 6.48 -19.84 11.40
C GLY A 25 5.18 -19.04 11.30
N GLY A 26 5.17 -17.94 10.53
CA GLY A 26 3.97 -17.13 10.29
C GLY A 26 3.02 -17.73 9.25
N GLU A 27 1.84 -17.14 9.17
CA GLU A 27 0.82 -17.49 8.19
C GLU A 27 0.93 -16.59 6.94
N THR A 28 0.64 -17.16 5.78
CA THR A 28 0.69 -16.48 4.49
C THR A 28 -0.56 -16.78 3.67
N ASP A 29 -1.03 -15.78 2.94
CA ASP A 29 -2.00 -15.98 1.88
C ASP A 29 -1.29 -16.27 0.55
N PRO A 30 -1.80 -17.19 -0.29
CA PRO A 30 -1.27 -17.38 -1.62
C PRO A 30 -1.28 -16.08 -2.43
N LEU A 31 -0.12 -15.66 -2.92
CA LEU A 31 0.00 -14.48 -3.79
C LEU A 31 -0.89 -14.64 -5.03
N THR A 32 -1.91 -13.80 -5.13
CA THR A 32 -2.83 -13.77 -6.26
C THR A 32 -2.47 -12.61 -7.16
N ILE A 33 -2.22 -12.92 -8.43
CA ILE A 33 -1.96 -11.94 -9.49
C ILE A 33 -2.76 -12.36 -10.71
N GLU A 34 -3.76 -11.58 -11.06
CA GLU A 34 -4.57 -11.82 -12.24
C GLU A 34 -3.89 -11.35 -13.52
N LYS A 35 -4.46 -11.72 -14.67
CA LYS A 35 -4.04 -11.21 -15.97
C LYS A 35 -4.23 -9.68 -16.02
N PRO A 36 -3.44 -8.95 -16.81
CA PRO A 36 -3.68 -7.53 -17.02
C PRO A 36 -5.09 -7.26 -17.54
N ALA A 37 -5.66 -6.13 -17.15
CA ALA A 37 -6.95 -5.65 -17.62
C ALA A 37 -6.87 -5.23 -19.09
N THR A 38 -7.99 -5.31 -19.78
CA THR A 38 -8.17 -4.76 -21.12
C THR A 38 -8.48 -3.26 -21.08
N GLU A 39 -8.24 -2.57 -22.19
CA GLU A 39 -8.60 -1.16 -22.35
C GLU A 39 -10.12 -0.96 -22.23
N GLU A 40 -10.92 -1.92 -22.69
CA GLU A 40 -12.38 -1.91 -22.57
C GLU A 40 -12.84 -2.03 -21.12
N GLU A 41 -12.24 -2.91 -20.32
CA GLU A 41 -12.56 -3.07 -18.89
C GLU A 41 -12.23 -1.79 -18.11
N ILE A 42 -11.05 -1.20 -18.34
CA ILE A 42 -10.66 0.05 -17.68
C ILE A 42 -11.63 1.17 -18.04
N LYS A 43 -11.93 1.35 -19.33
CA LYS A 43 -12.88 2.40 -19.77
C LYS A 43 -14.27 2.22 -19.18
N ALA A 44 -14.72 0.98 -19.00
CA ALA A 44 -16.00 0.70 -18.37
C ALA A 44 -16.04 1.12 -16.90
N VAL A 45 -14.93 0.98 -16.17
CA VAL A 45 -14.81 1.46 -14.78
C VAL A 45 -14.63 2.97 -14.72
N GLU A 46 -13.76 3.56 -15.54
CA GLU A 46 -13.58 5.02 -15.65
C GLU A 46 -14.89 5.75 -15.96
N ALA A 47 -15.73 5.18 -16.85
CA ALA A 47 -17.03 5.75 -17.17
C ALA A 47 -18.00 5.75 -15.96
N LYS A 48 -17.88 4.79 -15.05
CA LYS A 48 -18.68 4.72 -13.83
C LYS A 48 -18.14 5.64 -12.72
N LEU A 49 -16.81 5.73 -12.60
CA LEU A 49 -16.13 6.64 -11.67
C LEU A 49 -16.28 8.11 -12.06
N GLY A 50 -16.47 8.40 -13.35
CA GLY A 50 -16.60 9.77 -13.87
C GLY A 50 -15.27 10.49 -14.10
N TYR A 51 -14.14 9.79 -13.99
CA TYR A 51 -12.79 10.30 -14.26
C TYR A 51 -11.89 9.21 -14.85
N THR A 52 -10.79 9.64 -15.49
CA THR A 52 -9.75 8.73 -15.97
C THR A 52 -8.83 8.32 -14.83
N LEU A 53 -8.49 7.04 -14.74
CA LEU A 53 -7.60 6.54 -13.69
C LEU A 53 -6.23 7.24 -13.75
N PRO A 54 -5.60 7.50 -12.59
CA PRO A 54 -4.23 8.02 -12.53
C PRO A 54 -3.28 7.21 -13.43
N PRO A 55 -2.47 7.85 -14.29
CA PRO A 55 -1.71 7.17 -15.35
C PRO A 55 -0.88 5.99 -14.86
N HIS A 56 -0.15 6.13 -13.76
CA HIS A 56 0.69 5.06 -13.24
C HIS A 56 -0.11 3.87 -12.67
N PHE A 57 -1.29 4.13 -12.10
CA PHE A 57 -2.20 3.06 -11.67
C PHE A 57 -2.80 2.35 -12.88
N ARG A 58 -3.28 3.13 -13.85
CA ARG A 58 -3.82 2.65 -15.13
C ARG A 58 -2.82 1.79 -15.90
N GLU A 59 -1.56 2.22 -15.98
CA GLU A 59 -0.46 1.48 -16.62
C GLU A 59 -0.24 0.12 -15.95
N VAL A 60 -0.20 0.06 -14.61
CA VAL A 60 -0.03 -1.23 -13.91
C VAL A 60 -1.19 -2.18 -14.20
N LEU A 61 -2.42 -1.67 -14.24
CA LEU A 61 -3.59 -2.49 -14.57
C LEU A 61 -3.52 -3.06 -15.99
N LEU A 62 -3.14 -2.24 -16.99
CA LEU A 62 -3.06 -2.64 -18.40
C LEU A 62 -1.89 -3.58 -18.71
N GLU A 63 -0.75 -3.38 -18.05
CA GLU A 63 0.50 -4.03 -18.43
C GLU A 63 0.84 -5.23 -17.54
N ASN A 64 0.31 -5.29 -16.31
CA ASN A 64 0.80 -6.22 -15.30
C ASN A 64 -0.28 -7.07 -14.66
N THR A 65 -1.34 -6.48 -14.12
CA THR A 65 -2.38 -7.25 -13.42
C THR A 65 -3.66 -6.46 -13.21
N ALA A 66 -4.82 -7.07 -13.45
CA ALA A 66 -6.11 -6.48 -13.13
C ALA A 66 -6.42 -6.50 -11.61
N HIS A 67 -5.79 -7.41 -10.87
CA HIS A 67 -6.05 -7.64 -9.45
C HIS A 67 -4.85 -8.30 -8.78
N LEU A 68 -4.45 -7.78 -7.63
CA LEU A 68 -3.39 -8.33 -6.79
C LEU A 68 -3.83 -8.41 -5.34
N GLU A 69 -3.60 -9.59 -4.75
CA GLU A 69 -3.79 -9.85 -3.32
C GLU A 69 -2.52 -10.49 -2.74
N PHE A 70 -2.05 -9.91 -1.64
CA PHE A 70 -0.88 -10.33 -0.88
C PHE A 70 -1.18 -10.11 0.61
N GLY A 71 -0.92 -11.13 1.43
CA GLY A 71 -1.18 -11.12 2.87
C GLY A 71 -0.23 -12.03 3.63
N TRP A 72 0.15 -11.60 4.83
CA TRP A 72 0.86 -12.42 5.80
C TRP A 72 0.58 -11.95 7.24
N ASP A 73 0.73 -12.86 8.20
CA ASP A 73 0.46 -12.66 9.61
C ASP A 73 1.50 -13.39 10.48
N ILE A 74 2.00 -12.72 11.50
CA ILE A 74 2.91 -13.28 12.51
C ILE A 74 2.45 -12.95 13.95
N ASP A 75 1.22 -12.48 14.12
CA ASP A 75 0.66 -12.07 15.41
C ASP A 75 0.70 -13.22 16.43
N ASP A 76 0.25 -14.41 16.03
CA ASP A 76 0.23 -15.62 16.87
C ASP A 76 1.63 -16.01 17.38
N ILE A 77 2.68 -15.89 16.55
CA ILE A 77 4.04 -16.28 16.95
C ILE A 77 4.76 -15.20 17.78
N ILE A 78 4.30 -13.95 17.72
CA ILE A 78 4.77 -12.89 18.63
C ILE A 78 4.16 -13.10 20.02
N ASP A 79 2.86 -13.40 20.07
CA ASP A 79 2.10 -13.58 21.32
C ASP A 79 2.50 -14.86 22.09
N GLU A 80 2.93 -15.91 21.39
CA GLU A 80 3.45 -17.14 22.00
C GLU A 80 4.90 -17.02 22.52
N GLU A 81 5.51 -15.83 22.48
CA GLU A 81 6.90 -15.51 22.85
C GLU A 81 7.99 -16.22 22.00
N ASP A 82 7.64 -16.80 20.86
CA ASP A 82 8.61 -17.48 19.97
C ASP A 82 9.55 -16.48 19.28
N ILE A 83 9.06 -15.26 19.03
CA ILE A 83 9.85 -14.16 18.47
C ILE A 83 9.57 -12.84 19.19
N SER A 84 10.60 -12.01 19.37
CA SER A 84 10.46 -10.65 19.88
C SER A 84 10.93 -9.65 18.83
N LEU A 85 9.99 -8.82 18.36
CA LEU A 85 10.31 -7.73 17.44
C LEU A 85 11.00 -6.58 18.17
N PRO A 86 11.99 -5.92 17.55
CA PRO A 86 12.58 -4.71 18.11
C PRO A 86 11.51 -3.63 18.37
N ASP A 87 11.63 -2.81 19.42
CA ASP A 87 10.62 -1.81 19.83
C ASP A 87 10.06 -0.94 18.70
N LYS A 88 10.91 -0.58 17.71
CA LYS A 88 10.50 0.26 16.57
C LYS A 88 9.75 -0.49 15.47
N LEU A 89 9.65 -1.80 15.58
CA LEU A 89 8.97 -2.71 14.66
C LEU A 89 7.92 -3.55 15.40
N ALA A 90 7.57 -3.22 16.64
CA ALA A 90 6.65 -4.03 17.45
C ALA A 90 5.28 -4.20 16.79
N GLU A 91 4.84 -3.21 16.02
CA GLU A 91 3.56 -3.22 15.33
C GLU A 91 3.60 -3.91 13.94
N ILE A 92 4.74 -4.50 13.57
CA ILE A 92 4.92 -5.16 12.26
C ILE A 92 4.55 -6.63 12.38
N PHE A 93 3.32 -6.88 12.81
CA PHE A 93 2.78 -8.24 13.01
C PHE A 93 1.96 -8.73 11.81
N ARG A 94 1.55 -7.85 10.88
CA ARG A 94 0.80 -8.21 9.66
C ARG A 94 1.26 -7.40 8.45
N GLY A 95 1.12 -7.99 7.27
CA GLY A 95 1.33 -7.31 5.99
C GLY A 95 0.18 -7.54 5.03
N LYS A 96 -0.13 -6.51 4.26
CA LYS A 96 -1.21 -6.56 3.27
C LYS A 96 -0.96 -5.60 2.12
N LEU A 97 -1.28 -6.07 0.91
CA LEU A 97 -1.44 -5.25 -0.27
C LEU A 97 -2.59 -5.84 -1.10
N LEU A 98 -3.65 -5.06 -1.26
CA LEU A 98 -4.82 -5.45 -2.03
C LEU A 98 -5.27 -4.28 -2.91
N PHE A 99 -5.18 -4.47 -4.22
CA PHE A 99 -5.72 -3.54 -5.21
C PHE A 99 -6.18 -4.29 -6.45
N GLY A 100 -7.23 -3.77 -7.09
CA GLY A 100 -7.77 -4.38 -8.30
C GLY A 100 -8.81 -3.48 -8.95
N LEU A 101 -8.98 -3.65 -10.25
CA LEU A 101 -9.96 -2.91 -11.05
C LEU A 101 -11.40 -3.21 -10.57
N ASP A 102 -11.64 -4.43 -10.12
CA ASP A 102 -12.90 -4.93 -9.56
C ASP A 102 -13.25 -4.31 -8.21
N LEU A 103 -12.27 -3.80 -7.47
CA LEU A 103 -12.44 -3.21 -6.14
C LEU A 103 -12.77 -1.72 -6.17
N LEU A 104 -12.38 -1.01 -7.25
CA LEU A 104 -12.40 0.46 -7.29
C LEU A 104 -13.77 1.08 -7.03
N LEU A 105 -14.84 0.47 -7.54
CA LEU A 105 -16.19 1.04 -7.39
C LEU A 105 -16.67 0.97 -5.94
N GLY A 106 -16.41 -0.14 -5.24
CA GLY A 106 -16.74 -0.26 -3.82
C GLY A 106 -15.87 0.67 -2.97
N TYR A 107 -14.57 0.75 -3.29
CA TYR A 107 -13.67 1.67 -2.58
C TYR A 107 -14.04 3.13 -2.76
N GLU A 108 -14.55 3.52 -3.93
CA GLU A 108 -15.03 4.88 -4.16
C GLU A 108 -16.36 5.16 -3.44
N GLU A 109 -17.29 4.20 -3.43
CA GLU A 109 -18.54 4.32 -2.66
C GLU A 109 -18.24 4.53 -1.18
N ASP A 110 -17.43 3.66 -0.57
CA ASP A 110 -17.11 3.76 0.86
C ASP A 110 -16.34 5.05 1.19
N ARG A 111 -15.43 5.50 0.31
CA ARG A 111 -14.70 6.76 0.48
C ARG A 111 -15.65 7.97 0.40
N GLN A 112 -16.61 7.95 -0.53
CA GLN A 112 -17.61 9.01 -0.66
C GLN A 112 -18.55 9.08 0.55
N ASP A 113 -18.87 7.94 1.17
CA ASP A 113 -19.62 7.92 2.43
C ASP A 113 -18.83 8.61 3.56
N TRP A 114 -17.53 8.33 3.70
CA TRP A 114 -16.66 9.06 4.64
C TRP A 114 -16.59 10.56 4.32
N GLU A 115 -16.42 10.91 3.04
CA GLU A 115 -16.43 12.30 2.58
C GLU A 115 -17.75 13.01 2.92
N GLY A 116 -18.89 12.37 2.69
CA GLY A 116 -20.20 12.97 2.89
C GLY A 116 -20.65 13.08 4.35
N ASP A 117 -20.38 12.05 5.14
CA ASP A 117 -20.93 11.93 6.50
C ASP A 117 -19.98 12.46 7.57
N ALA A 118 -18.70 12.10 7.50
CA ALA A 118 -17.71 12.45 8.52
C ALA A 118 -16.88 13.68 8.13
N TYR A 119 -16.58 13.85 6.84
CA TYR A 119 -15.65 14.86 6.33
C TYR A 119 -16.24 15.79 5.26
N PRO A 120 -17.45 16.37 5.47
CA PRO A 120 -18.18 17.06 4.40
C PRO A 120 -17.60 18.42 3.99
N ASN A 121 -16.71 19.02 4.78
CA ASN A 121 -16.33 20.42 4.60
C ASN A 121 -14.91 20.58 4.03
N SER A 122 -14.79 20.62 2.70
CA SER A 122 -13.51 20.80 2.00
C SER A 122 -12.79 22.14 2.24
N ASP A 123 -13.43 23.13 2.88
CA ASP A 123 -12.74 24.34 3.35
C ASP A 123 -11.90 24.08 4.61
N LYS A 124 -12.16 22.97 5.32
CA LYS A 124 -11.31 22.51 6.43
C LYS A 124 -10.19 21.64 5.89
N GLU A 125 -8.97 21.96 6.28
CA GLU A 125 -7.77 21.23 5.87
C GLU A 125 -7.86 19.73 6.18
N TYR A 126 -8.39 19.37 7.35
CA TYR A 126 -8.56 17.97 7.76
C TYR A 126 -9.52 17.23 6.81
N ASP A 127 -10.77 17.71 6.70
CA ASP A 127 -11.78 17.09 5.83
C ASP A 127 -11.29 17.02 4.37
N ARG A 128 -10.64 18.08 3.86
CA ARG A 128 -10.16 18.20 2.46
C ARG A 128 -9.30 17.03 2.01
N VAL A 129 -8.59 16.36 2.93
CA VAL A 129 -7.75 15.19 2.60
C VAL A 129 -8.59 14.05 2.01
N TRP A 130 -9.84 13.90 2.42
CA TRP A 130 -10.76 12.89 1.88
C TRP A 130 -11.33 13.23 0.50
N HIS A 131 -11.29 14.50 0.10
CA HIS A 131 -11.88 14.99 -1.15
C HIS A 131 -10.93 14.80 -2.34
N ASN A 132 -11.49 14.53 -3.52
CA ASN A 132 -10.73 14.39 -4.78
C ASN A 132 -9.58 13.37 -4.68
N LYS A 133 -9.88 12.20 -4.12
CA LYS A 133 -8.97 11.07 -4.02
C LYS A 133 -9.57 9.85 -4.73
N MET A 134 -8.70 8.97 -5.22
CA MET A 134 -9.08 7.62 -5.63
C MET A 134 -8.49 6.62 -4.65
N SER A 135 -9.32 6.07 -3.77
CA SER A 135 -8.92 4.97 -2.89
C SER A 135 -8.62 3.72 -3.71
N PHE A 136 -7.48 3.07 -3.46
CA PHE A 136 -7.13 1.81 -4.12
C PHE A 136 -6.82 0.68 -3.13
N PHE A 137 -6.72 0.98 -1.85
CA PHE A 137 -6.45 -0.01 -0.81
C PHE A 137 -7.15 0.38 0.49
N GLN A 138 -8.09 -0.46 0.92
CA GLN A 138 -8.73 -0.39 2.22
C GLN A 138 -7.91 -1.10 3.30
N VAL A 139 -7.67 -0.42 4.40
CA VAL A 139 -6.91 -0.95 5.54
C VAL A 139 -7.76 -1.91 6.38
N GLY A 140 -9.07 -1.66 6.48
CA GLY A 140 -10.06 -2.52 7.14
C GLY A 140 -10.54 -2.00 8.50
N ASN A 141 -9.87 -0.98 9.05
CA ASN A 141 -10.29 -0.27 10.27
C ASN A 141 -11.08 1.03 9.97
N GLY A 142 -11.22 1.40 8.70
CA GLY A 142 -11.78 2.69 8.26
C GLY A 142 -10.75 3.57 7.53
N ASP A 143 -9.47 3.24 7.60
CA ASP A 143 -8.42 3.94 6.88
C ASP A 143 -8.27 3.47 5.43
N TYR A 144 -7.68 4.33 4.62
CA TYR A 144 -7.43 4.07 3.21
C TYR A 144 -6.04 4.55 2.81
N ILE A 145 -5.50 3.89 1.78
CA ILE A 145 -4.45 4.45 0.95
C ILE A 145 -5.06 4.81 -0.40
N ALA A 146 -4.83 6.05 -0.82
CA ALA A 146 -5.46 6.64 -1.99
C ALA A 146 -4.46 7.35 -2.89
N ILE A 147 -4.91 7.71 -4.09
CA ILE A 147 -4.15 8.52 -5.05
C ILE A 147 -4.81 9.90 -5.16
N GLU A 148 -3.99 10.94 -5.11
CA GLU A 148 -4.40 12.33 -5.28
C GLU A 148 -4.90 12.63 -6.70
N LEU A 149 -6.07 13.28 -6.81
CA LEU A 149 -6.65 13.71 -8.07
C LEU A 149 -6.59 15.24 -8.26
N GLU A 150 -6.17 16.00 -7.24
CA GLU A 150 -5.95 17.45 -7.37
C GLU A 150 -4.72 17.78 -8.23
N PRO A 151 -4.78 18.76 -9.15
CA PRO A 151 -3.69 19.06 -10.08
C PRO A 151 -2.32 19.34 -9.44
N GLU A 152 -2.28 19.91 -8.24
CA GLU A 152 -1.03 20.29 -7.56
C GLU A 152 -0.19 19.08 -7.16
N ASN A 153 -0.85 17.97 -6.80
CA ASN A 153 -0.22 16.76 -6.26
C ASN A 153 -0.68 15.49 -7.00
N TYR A 154 -1.28 15.65 -8.19
CA TYR A 154 -1.91 14.58 -8.96
C TYR A 154 -1.02 13.34 -9.09
N GLY A 155 -1.57 12.18 -8.75
CA GLY A 155 -0.90 10.89 -8.87
C GLY A 155 -0.07 10.47 -7.66
N LYS A 156 0.18 11.36 -6.68
CA LYS A 156 0.84 10.98 -5.42
C LYS A 156 -0.03 10.05 -4.59
N VAL A 157 0.63 9.17 -3.84
CA VAL A 157 -0.05 8.24 -2.93
C VAL A 157 -0.13 8.87 -1.54
N VAL A 158 -1.34 8.90 -0.96
CA VAL A 158 -1.67 9.57 0.30
C VAL A 158 -2.41 8.62 1.24
N TYR A 159 -2.18 8.78 2.54
CA TYR A 159 -2.89 8.05 3.58
C TYR A 159 -4.09 8.85 4.13
N LEU A 160 -5.24 8.19 4.25
CA LEU A 160 -6.49 8.74 4.77
C LEU A 160 -6.81 8.02 6.09
N SER A 161 -6.85 8.76 7.19
CA SER A 161 -7.18 8.22 8.52
C SER A 161 -8.62 8.60 8.87
N HIS A 162 -9.34 7.63 9.40
CA HIS A 162 -10.72 7.80 9.83
C HIS A 162 -10.86 8.36 11.25
N ASP A 163 -9.77 8.45 12.03
CA ASP A 163 -9.81 8.68 13.47
C ASP A 163 -8.87 9.79 13.99
N GLY A 164 -8.25 10.59 13.12
CA GLY A 164 -7.47 11.75 13.55
C GLY A 164 -5.98 11.50 13.71
N SER A 165 -5.43 10.48 13.07
CA SER A 165 -3.98 10.23 13.05
C SER A 165 -3.20 11.48 12.60
N GLU A 166 -2.02 11.70 13.20
CA GLU A 166 -1.06 12.74 12.78
C GLU A 166 -0.55 12.53 11.35
N ASN A 167 -0.66 11.31 10.83
CA ASN A 167 -0.28 10.94 9.47
C ASN A 167 -1.40 11.17 8.44
N HIS A 168 -2.57 11.66 8.86
CA HIS A 168 -3.66 11.98 7.94
C HIS A 168 -3.21 12.99 6.87
N GLY A 169 -3.37 12.62 5.59
CA GLY A 169 -2.97 13.46 4.46
C GLY A 169 -1.48 13.40 4.13
N LEU A 170 -0.72 12.51 4.79
CA LEU A 170 0.69 12.33 4.50
C LEU A 170 0.87 11.62 3.15
N TYR A 171 1.67 12.21 2.27
CA TYR A 171 2.09 11.56 1.03
C TYR A 171 3.18 10.53 1.33
N ILE A 172 2.90 9.28 0.99
CA ILE A 172 3.79 8.12 1.27
C ILE A 172 4.50 7.60 0.02
N ALA A 173 4.20 8.14 -1.18
CA ALA A 173 4.99 8.00 -2.39
C ALA A 173 4.64 9.07 -3.44
N ASP A 174 5.59 9.38 -4.34
CA ASP A 174 5.36 10.35 -5.43
C ASP A 174 4.44 9.82 -6.53
N ASN A 175 4.30 8.50 -6.66
CA ASN A 175 3.36 7.85 -7.57
C ASN A 175 3.10 6.39 -7.18
N PHE A 176 2.06 5.80 -7.78
CA PHE A 176 1.67 4.41 -7.52
C PHE A 176 2.78 3.38 -7.82
N LYS A 177 3.54 3.55 -8.89
CA LYS A 177 4.61 2.61 -9.25
C LYS A 177 5.76 2.65 -8.23
N GLU A 178 6.13 3.83 -7.77
CA GLU A 178 7.10 4.01 -6.69
C GLU A 178 6.59 3.42 -5.38
N PHE A 179 5.32 3.66 -5.04
CA PHE A 179 4.68 3.02 -3.88
C PHE A 179 4.81 1.50 -3.94
N LEU A 180 4.43 0.85 -5.04
CA LEU A 180 4.55 -0.61 -5.18
C LEU A 180 5.99 -1.09 -5.00
N MET A 181 6.97 -0.42 -5.62
CA MET A 181 8.37 -0.83 -5.54
C MET A 181 8.94 -0.68 -4.13
N ASN A 182 8.60 0.39 -3.42
CA ASN A 182 9.11 0.68 -2.08
C ASN A 182 8.36 -0.13 -1.00
N TYR A 183 7.05 -0.22 -1.12
CA TYR A 183 6.20 -0.96 -0.19
C TYR A 183 6.48 -2.47 -0.24
N ALA A 184 6.64 -3.05 -1.44
CA ALA A 184 7.07 -4.45 -1.57
C ALA A 184 8.49 -4.70 -1.07
N ALA A 185 9.37 -3.69 -1.08
CA ALA A 185 10.72 -3.84 -0.55
C ALA A 185 10.74 -3.93 0.98
N VAL A 186 9.74 -3.38 1.67
CA VAL A 186 9.61 -3.53 3.13
C VAL A 186 8.69 -4.69 3.52
N GLY A 187 8.08 -5.38 2.55
CA GLY A 187 7.21 -6.53 2.79
C GLY A 187 5.73 -6.17 2.89
N CYS A 188 5.32 -5.01 2.37
CA CYS A 188 3.95 -4.50 2.45
C CYS A 188 3.41 -4.51 3.88
N THR A 189 4.20 -3.95 4.80
CA THR A 189 4.00 -3.96 6.26
C THR A 189 2.79 -3.11 6.66
N GLY A 190 1.62 -3.72 6.54
CA GLY A 190 0.38 -3.22 7.12
C GLY A 190 -0.19 -1.94 6.50
N GLY A 191 -1.51 -1.85 6.43
CA GLY A 191 -2.17 -0.65 5.91
C GLY A 191 -2.25 0.50 6.91
N GLU A 192 -2.13 0.21 8.21
CA GLU A 192 -2.24 1.19 9.29
C GLU A 192 -0.96 2.02 9.40
N ASP A 193 -1.08 3.28 9.83
CA ASP A 193 0.04 4.21 9.83
C ASP A 193 1.20 3.78 10.72
N TRP A 194 0.92 3.29 11.92
CA TRP A 194 1.96 2.76 12.80
C TRP A 194 2.70 1.54 12.23
N GLN A 195 2.16 0.87 11.21
CA GLN A 195 2.81 -0.28 10.55
C GLN A 195 3.77 0.17 9.44
N TRP A 196 3.42 1.19 8.65
CA TRP A 196 4.31 1.68 7.60
C TRP A 196 5.21 2.84 8.04
N GLU A 197 4.83 3.59 9.08
CA GLU A 197 5.57 4.75 9.62
C GLU A 197 7.01 4.42 10.03
N PRO A 198 7.34 3.26 10.63
CA PRO A 198 8.72 2.89 10.92
C PRO A 198 9.61 2.88 9.67
N PHE A 199 9.04 2.70 8.49
CA PHE A 199 9.76 2.69 7.22
C PHE A 199 9.65 4.01 6.46
N TYR A 200 8.93 5.01 6.98
CA TYR A 200 8.78 6.31 6.36
C TYR A 200 10.02 7.19 6.57
N THR A 201 10.44 7.88 5.51
CA THR A 201 11.40 8.99 5.57
C THR A 201 10.75 10.23 4.96
N LYS A 202 10.78 11.34 5.71
CA LYS A 202 10.29 12.64 5.24
C LYS A 202 10.88 12.99 3.87
N ASP A 203 10.02 13.50 2.99
CA ASP A 203 10.33 13.87 1.59
C ASP A 203 10.70 12.70 0.66
N LYS A 204 10.67 11.45 1.15
CA LYS A 204 10.86 10.23 0.34
C LYS A 204 9.65 9.30 0.33
N GLY A 205 8.82 9.34 1.38
CA GLY A 205 7.76 8.35 1.57
C GLY A 205 8.30 7.07 2.21
N ILE A 206 7.73 5.92 1.83
CA ILE A 206 8.25 4.60 2.26
C ILE A 206 9.68 4.42 1.74
N ASP A 207 10.63 4.28 2.67
CA ASP A 207 12.07 4.29 2.39
C ASP A 207 12.69 2.90 2.61
N PRO A 208 12.93 2.12 1.54
CA PRO A 208 13.53 0.79 1.65
C PRO A 208 15.02 0.82 2.06
N THR A 209 15.60 2.01 2.24
CA THR A 209 16.99 2.19 2.68
C THR A 209 17.10 2.58 4.15
N SER A 210 15.96 2.74 4.83
CA SER A 210 15.89 3.17 6.23
C SER A 210 16.63 2.21 7.16
N LYS A 211 16.98 2.70 8.36
CA LYS A 211 17.58 1.84 9.40
C LYS A 211 16.62 0.72 9.80
N ASN A 212 15.33 1.01 9.89
CA ASN A 212 14.29 0.08 10.30
C ASN A 212 14.08 -1.01 9.26
N THR A 213 14.13 -0.68 7.96
CA THR A 213 14.12 -1.68 6.88
C THR A 213 15.28 -2.68 7.02
N LYS A 214 16.50 -2.19 7.29
CA LYS A 214 17.66 -3.08 7.49
C LYS A 214 17.54 -3.93 8.76
N THR A 215 16.84 -3.44 9.77
CA THR A 215 16.55 -4.21 10.98
C THR A 215 15.52 -5.29 10.67
N TRP A 216 14.46 -4.95 9.93
CA TRP A 216 13.42 -5.89 9.53
C TRP A 216 13.98 -7.06 8.71
N TYR A 217 14.85 -6.78 7.75
CA TYR A 217 15.54 -7.84 7.00
C TYR A 217 16.34 -8.78 7.89
N LYS A 218 16.93 -8.29 8.99
CA LYS A 218 17.67 -9.16 9.93
C LYS A 218 16.73 -10.05 10.73
N VAL A 219 15.55 -9.55 11.11
CA VAL A 219 14.51 -10.35 11.79
C VAL A 219 14.11 -11.51 10.88
N LEU A 220 13.85 -11.22 9.61
CA LEU A 220 13.44 -12.21 8.61
C LEU A 220 14.61 -13.04 8.02
N GLY A 221 15.85 -12.77 8.39
CA GLY A 221 17.02 -13.43 7.79
C GLY A 221 17.25 -13.11 6.29
N ILE A 222 16.66 -12.03 5.77
CA ILE A 222 16.80 -11.58 4.37
C ILE A 222 18.19 -10.95 4.15
N ASN A 223 18.89 -11.40 3.11
CA ASN A 223 20.04 -10.68 2.56
C ASN A 223 19.53 -9.60 1.58
N PRO A 224 19.87 -8.31 1.77
CA PRO A 224 19.40 -7.23 0.88
C PRO A 224 19.62 -7.47 -0.62
N LYS A 225 20.66 -8.24 -0.99
CA LYS A 225 20.93 -8.61 -2.39
C LYS A 225 19.85 -9.49 -3.02
N GLU A 226 19.06 -10.18 -2.21
CA GLU A 226 17.93 -10.99 -2.70
C GLU A 226 16.76 -10.10 -3.16
N LEU A 227 16.66 -8.89 -2.61
CA LEU A 227 15.66 -7.87 -2.99
C LEU A 227 16.11 -7.00 -4.17
N GLU A 228 17.32 -7.21 -4.69
CA GLU A 228 17.87 -6.54 -5.88
C GLU A 228 17.51 -7.34 -7.15
N GLY A 229 17.36 -6.62 -8.27
CA GLY A 229 17.05 -7.16 -9.61
C GLY A 229 18.28 -7.26 -10.48
#